data_AF-A0A915EPT1-F1
#
_entry.id   AF-A0A915EPT1-F1
#
_cell.length_a   1.000
_cell.length_b   1.000
_cell.length_c   1.000
_cell.angle_alpha   90.00
_cell.angle_beta   90.00
_cell.angle_gamma   90.00
#
_symmetry.space_group_name_H-M   'P 1'
#
loop_
_entity.id
_entity.type
_entity.pdbx_description
1 polymer ?
#
loop_
_entity_poly.entity_id
_entity_poly.type
_entity_poly.pdbx_seq_one_letter_code
_entity_poly.pdbx_strand_id
1 'polypeptide(L)'
;MSSGNEEAQLAQCQAYVRSHNIQQLVKDAIINEQRVQEASHNAEQALEDDDTLDEPPPMPQGGGRRRLGVSAEVPDENEAANYKRVIIPKDDNAKQSLRNAMCKNLLFAHLDADEQKAIFDAMFQWRRKGRNHH
;
A
#
# COMPACT_ATOMS: atom_id res chain seq x y z
N MET A 1 -33.27 16.41 -45.23
CA MET A 1 -32.24 17.41 -44.88
C MET A 1 -31.44 16.98 -43.63
N SER A 2 -31.01 15.72 -43.51
CA SER A 2 -30.34 15.20 -42.29
C SER A 2 -28.83 14.99 -42.47
N SER A 3 -28.36 14.87 -43.71
CA SER A 3 -26.98 14.49 -44.04
C SER A 3 -25.93 15.56 -43.72
N GLY A 4 -26.31 16.85 -43.71
CA GLY A 4 -25.39 17.95 -43.41
C GLY A 4 -24.99 18.06 -41.93
N ASN A 5 -25.77 17.47 -41.03
CA ASN A 5 -25.48 17.51 -39.59
C ASN A 5 -24.43 16.44 -39.19
N GLU A 6 -24.53 15.26 -39.79
CA GLU A 6 -23.58 14.16 -39.57
C GLU A 6 -22.19 14.49 -40.09
N GLU A 7 -22.10 15.16 -41.25
CA GLU A 7 -20.82 15.60 -41.82
C GLU A 7 -20.13 16.65 -40.94
N ALA A 8 -20.90 17.57 -40.36
CA ALA A 8 -20.39 18.55 -39.40
C ALA A 8 -19.90 17.87 -38.10
N GLN A 9 -20.64 16.88 -37.59
CA GLN A 9 -20.25 16.10 -36.42
C GLN A 9 -18.97 15.29 -36.66
N LEU A 10 -18.85 14.65 -37.84
CA LEU A 10 -17.64 13.95 -38.25
C LEU A 10 -16.43 14.89 -38.34
N ALA A 11 -16.61 16.07 -38.92
CA ALA A 11 -15.55 17.08 -38.99
C ALA A 11 -15.11 17.54 -37.60
N GLN A 12 -16.05 17.73 -36.67
CA GLN A 12 -15.75 18.08 -35.28
C GLN A 12 -14.99 16.96 -34.55
N CYS A 13 -15.43 15.70 -34.70
CA CYS A 13 -14.75 14.54 -34.14
C CYS A 13 -13.32 14.41 -34.69
N GLN A 14 -13.12 14.59 -35.99
CA GLN A 14 -11.79 14.56 -36.61
C GLN A 14 -10.89 15.69 -36.11
N ALA A 15 -11.43 16.89 -35.93
CA ALA A 15 -10.68 18.02 -35.35
C ALA A 15 -10.29 17.76 -33.89
N TYR A 16 -11.17 17.14 -33.11
CA TYR A 16 -10.90 16.77 -31.73
C TYR A 16 -9.77 15.73 -31.63
N VAL A 17 -9.84 14.66 -32.42
CA VAL A 17 -8.80 13.62 -32.50
C VAL A 17 -7.43 14.19 -32.88
N ARG A 18 -7.39 15.15 -33.83
CA ARG A 18 -6.16 15.81 -34.25
C ARG A 18 -5.61 16.76 -33.20
N SER A 19 -6.45 17.61 -32.61
CA SER A 19 -6.02 18.64 -31.65
C SER A 19 -5.57 18.06 -30.31
N HIS A 20 -6.09 16.90 -29.91
CA HIS A 20 -5.78 16.26 -28.63
C HIS A 20 -4.77 15.10 -28.78
N ASN A 21 -4.11 14.98 -29.93
CA ASN A 21 -3.11 13.95 -30.24
C ASN A 21 -3.56 12.52 -29.89
N ILE A 22 -4.87 12.23 -29.97
CA ILE A 22 -5.47 10.99 -29.44
C ILE A 22 -4.87 9.77 -30.13
N GLN A 23 -4.55 9.87 -31.43
CA GLN A 23 -3.93 8.79 -32.17
C GLN A 23 -2.53 8.42 -31.64
N GLN A 24 -1.72 9.41 -31.25
CA GLN A 24 -0.38 9.13 -30.69
C GLN A 24 -0.50 8.53 -29.29
N LEU A 25 -1.39 9.06 -28.45
CA LEU A 25 -1.63 8.52 -27.11
C LEU A 25 -2.07 7.06 -27.14
N VAL A 26 -2.99 6.70 -28.05
CA VAL A 26 -3.43 5.31 -28.22
C VAL A 26 -2.29 4.43 -28.74
N LYS A 27 -1.51 4.92 -29.70
CA LYS A 27 -0.35 4.19 -30.24
C LYS A 27 0.70 3.93 -29.16
N ASP A 28 1.02 4.93 -28.35
CA ASP A 28 2.00 4.83 -27.27
C ASP A 28 1.52 3.87 -26.16
N ALA A 29 0.21 3.89 -25.83
CA ALA A 29 -0.38 2.96 -24.88
C ALA A 29 -0.26 1.49 -25.35
N ILE A 30 -0.58 1.22 -26.62
CA ILE A 30 -0.49 -0.13 -27.21
C ILE A 30 0.96 -0.63 -27.21
N ILE A 31 1.92 0.21 -27.63
CA ILE A 31 3.35 -0.15 -27.64
C ILE A 31 3.83 -0.44 -26.22
N ASN A 32 3.42 0.37 -25.24
CA ASN A 32 3.81 0.16 -23.85
C ASN A 32 3.27 -1.16 -23.28
N GLU A 33 2.02 -1.53 -23.58
CA GLU A 33 1.46 -2.82 -23.19
C GLU A 33 2.20 -4.01 -23.84
N GLN A 34 2.54 -3.91 -25.12
CA GLN A 34 3.32 -4.94 -25.82
C GLN A 34 4.73 -5.10 -25.22
N ARG A 35 5.41 -4.00 -24.88
CA ARG A 35 6.74 -4.07 -24.22
C ARG A 35 6.69 -4.76 -22.87
N VAL A 36 5.62 -4.57 -22.10
CA VAL A 36 5.43 -5.25 -20.81
C VAL A 36 5.22 -6.76 -21.03
N GLN A 37 4.45 -7.14 -22.05
CA GLN A 37 4.21 -8.55 -22.41
C GLN A 37 5.48 -9.21 -22.97
N GLU A 38 6.23 -8.54 -23.84
CA GLU A 38 7.49 -9.01 -24.41
C GLU A 38 8.58 -9.12 -23.35
N ALA A 39 8.66 -8.20 -22.38
CA ALA A 39 9.59 -8.31 -21.26
C ALA A 39 9.28 -9.54 -20.38
N SER A 40 8.01 -9.88 -20.18
CA SER A 40 7.64 -11.12 -19.49
C SER A 40 7.96 -12.38 -20.30
N HIS A 41 7.81 -12.36 -21.63
CA HIS A 41 8.08 -13.52 -22.48
C HIS A 41 9.58 -13.72 -22.78
N ASN A 42 10.34 -12.64 -22.89
CA ASN A 42 11.80 -12.68 -23.10
C ASN A 42 12.54 -13.10 -21.82
N ALA A 43 12.03 -12.73 -20.64
CA ALA A 43 12.54 -13.24 -19.36
C ALA A 43 12.34 -14.77 -19.19
N GLU A 44 11.33 -15.36 -19.84
CA GLU A 44 11.13 -16.81 -19.88
C GLU A 44 12.03 -17.51 -20.92
N GLN A 45 12.39 -16.85 -22.03
CA GLN A 45 13.25 -17.41 -23.08
C GLN A 45 14.76 -17.24 -22.83
N ALA A 46 15.20 -16.26 -22.03
CA ALA A 46 16.61 -16.01 -21.76
C ALA A 46 17.25 -16.95 -20.72
N LEU A 47 16.49 -17.90 -20.15
CA LEU A 47 16.98 -18.86 -19.15
C LEU A 47 17.49 -20.18 -19.75
N GLU A 48 17.50 -20.34 -21.08
CA GLU A 48 17.93 -21.59 -21.73
C GLU A 48 19.39 -21.62 -22.23
N ASP A 49 20.18 -20.52 -22.22
CA ASP A 49 21.52 -20.55 -22.84
C ASP A 49 22.55 -19.49 -22.34
N ASP A 50 22.96 -19.49 -21.06
CA ASP A 50 24.27 -18.89 -20.65
C ASP A 50 24.78 -19.44 -19.30
N ASP A 51 25.71 -20.41 -19.36
CA ASP A 51 26.35 -21.12 -18.24
C ASP A 51 27.44 -20.30 -17.49
N THR A 52 27.43 -18.95 -17.54
CA THR A 52 28.60 -18.17 -17.07
C THR A 52 28.37 -16.93 -16.19
N LEU A 53 27.17 -16.68 -15.68
CA LEU A 53 26.93 -15.57 -14.74
C LEU A 53 26.46 -16.10 -13.39
N ASP A 54 27.29 -15.95 -12.35
CA ASP A 54 26.86 -16.09 -10.95
C ASP A 54 25.80 -15.01 -10.67
N GLU A 55 24.55 -15.37 -10.91
CA GLU A 55 23.39 -14.52 -10.72
C GLU A 55 23.24 -14.20 -9.23
N PRO A 56 23.11 -12.91 -8.83
CA PRO A 56 22.89 -12.56 -7.44
C PRO A 56 21.65 -13.30 -6.93
N PRO A 57 21.68 -13.85 -5.69
CA PRO A 57 20.61 -14.70 -5.20
C PRO A 57 19.27 -13.96 -5.37
N PRO A 58 18.27 -14.58 -6.01
CA PRO A 58 16.99 -13.93 -6.21
C PRO A 58 16.49 -13.48 -4.85
N MET A 59 16.24 -12.16 -4.71
CA MET A 59 15.45 -11.68 -3.58
C MET A 59 14.22 -12.58 -3.49
N PRO A 60 13.73 -12.96 -2.30
CA PRO A 60 12.51 -13.74 -2.18
C PRO A 60 11.37 -12.91 -2.75
N GLN A 61 11.19 -13.00 -4.07
CA GLN A 61 10.02 -12.57 -4.78
C GLN A 61 8.94 -13.38 -4.10
N GLY A 62 8.04 -12.71 -3.41
CA GLY A 62 6.82 -13.30 -2.88
C GLY A 62 5.90 -13.73 -4.03
N GLY A 63 6.45 -14.44 -5.02
CA GLY A 63 5.80 -14.97 -6.19
C GLY A 63 4.77 -15.98 -5.74
N GLY A 64 3.51 -15.69 -6.05
CA GLY A 64 2.44 -16.68 -6.09
C GLY A 64 1.99 -17.29 -4.76
N ARG A 65 2.53 -16.89 -3.60
CA ARG A 65 1.98 -17.36 -2.32
C ARG A 65 0.57 -16.81 -2.14
N ARG A 66 -0.43 -17.70 -2.20
CA ARG A 66 -1.81 -17.38 -1.84
C ARG A 66 -1.81 -16.74 -0.45
N ARG A 67 -2.36 -15.52 -0.36
CA ARG A 67 -2.49 -14.80 0.91
C ARG A 67 -3.43 -15.58 1.82
N LEU A 68 -3.05 -15.77 3.08
CA LEU A 68 -3.95 -16.28 4.12
C LEU A 68 -4.61 -15.09 4.81
N GLY A 69 -5.88 -15.23 5.16
CA GLY A 69 -6.59 -14.27 6.00
C GLY A 69 -6.12 -14.36 7.45
N VAL A 70 -6.31 -13.27 8.20
CA VAL A 70 -6.14 -13.21 9.65
C VAL A 70 -7.46 -12.77 10.26
N SER A 71 -7.84 -13.35 11.40
CA SER A 71 -9.02 -12.96 12.17
C SER A 71 -8.60 -12.65 13.60
N ALA A 72 -9.16 -11.58 14.15
CA ALA A 72 -9.14 -11.35 15.59
C ALA A 72 -10.16 -12.25 16.29
N GLU A 73 -10.10 -12.26 17.62
CA GLU A 73 -11.14 -12.86 18.46
C GLU A 73 -12.46 -12.08 18.36
N VAL A 74 -13.57 -12.77 18.64
CA VAL A 74 -14.90 -12.16 18.67
C VAL A 74 -15.06 -11.54 20.06
N PRO A 75 -15.23 -10.20 20.18
CA PRO A 75 -15.49 -9.59 21.46
C PRO A 75 -16.79 -10.12 22.05
N ASP A 76 -16.81 -10.37 23.35
CA ASP A 76 -18.06 -10.73 24.02
C ASP A 76 -18.92 -9.47 24.27
N GLU A 77 -20.24 -9.64 24.40
CA GLU A 77 -21.18 -8.51 24.56
C GLU A 77 -20.89 -7.66 25.81
N ASN A 78 -20.24 -8.24 26.82
CA ASN A 78 -19.93 -7.59 28.09
C ASN A 78 -18.46 -7.16 28.22
N GLU A 79 -17.61 -7.46 27.24
CA GLU A 79 -16.16 -7.27 27.34
C GLU A 79 -15.81 -5.79 27.46
N ALA A 80 -16.42 -4.97 26.61
CA ALA A 80 -16.27 -3.52 26.64
C ALA A 80 -16.80 -2.92 27.95
N ALA A 81 -17.90 -3.46 28.49
CA ALA A 81 -18.50 -3.00 29.73
C ALA A 81 -17.69 -3.41 30.97
N ASN A 82 -17.09 -4.60 30.93
CA ASN A 82 -16.28 -5.17 32.00
C ASN A 82 -14.82 -4.72 31.97
N TYR A 83 -14.40 -4.02 30.90
CA TYR A 83 -13.03 -3.55 30.75
C TYR A 83 -12.63 -2.58 31.87
N LYS A 84 -11.63 -2.98 32.67
CA LYS A 84 -11.06 -2.14 33.72
C LYS A 84 -9.94 -1.28 33.16
N ARG A 85 -10.17 0.03 33.08
CA ARG A 85 -9.14 0.98 32.64
C ARG A 85 -7.89 0.91 33.54
N VAL A 86 -6.76 0.66 32.91
CA VAL A 86 -5.44 0.63 33.56
C VAL A 86 -4.79 1.99 33.43
N ILE A 87 -4.33 2.57 34.55
CA ILE A 87 -3.60 3.83 34.57
C ILE A 87 -2.23 3.60 35.17
N ILE A 88 -1.19 3.84 34.38
CA ILE A 88 0.21 3.72 34.77
C ILE A 88 0.79 5.14 34.83
N PRO A 89 1.32 5.57 35.98
CA PRO A 89 1.92 6.90 36.12
C PRO A 89 3.03 7.16 35.10
N LYS A 90 3.00 8.34 34.47
CA LYS A 90 3.98 8.80 33.49
C LYS A 90 4.29 10.27 33.70
N ASP A 91 5.54 10.63 33.45
CA ASP A 91 5.98 12.02 33.39
C ASP A 91 5.39 12.71 32.15
N ASP A 92 5.16 14.03 32.23
CA ASP A 92 4.53 14.76 31.13
C ASP A 92 5.42 14.81 29.88
N ASN A 93 6.74 14.82 30.05
CA ASN A 93 7.68 14.68 28.94
C ASN A 93 7.52 13.32 28.23
N ALA A 94 7.41 12.24 29.01
CA ALA A 94 7.22 10.90 28.46
C ALA A 94 5.86 10.77 27.73
N LYS A 95 4.79 11.36 28.26
CA LYS A 95 3.47 11.42 27.60
C LYS A 95 3.56 12.16 26.26
N GLN A 96 4.25 13.31 26.21
CA GLN A 96 4.37 14.08 24.97
C GLN A 96 5.22 13.35 23.92
N SER A 97 6.29 12.69 24.36
CA SER A 97 7.13 11.86 23.49
C SER A 97 6.32 10.73 22.85
N LEU A 98 5.48 10.03 23.64
CA LEU A 98 4.59 8.99 23.14
C LEU A 98 3.56 9.53 22.14
N ARG A 99 2.93 10.67 22.43
CA ARG A 99 1.98 11.31 21.50
C ARG A 99 2.61 11.58 20.15
N ASN A 100 3.80 12.19 20.15
CA ASN A 100 4.52 12.54 18.93
C ASN A 100 4.98 11.30 18.14
N ALA A 101 5.36 10.22 18.83
CA ALA A 101 5.79 8.98 18.20
C ALA A 101 4.63 8.21 17.56
N MET A 102 3.45 8.23 18.17
CA MET A 102 2.32 7.38 17.77
C MET A 102 1.34 8.07 16.81
N CYS A 103 1.27 9.41 16.78
CA CYS A 103 0.27 10.14 16.00
C CYS A 103 0.35 9.96 14.47
N LYS A 104 1.49 9.50 13.93
CA LYS A 104 1.66 9.20 12.50
C LYS A 104 1.22 7.79 12.12
N ASN A 105 0.97 6.92 13.09
CA ASN A 105 0.56 5.55 12.82
C ASN A 105 -0.97 5.50 12.60
N LEU A 106 -1.39 4.75 11.58
CA LEU A 106 -2.78 4.64 11.16
C LEU A 106 -3.73 4.24 12.30
N LEU A 107 -3.26 3.40 13.24
CA LEU A 107 -4.05 2.92 14.37
C LEU A 107 -4.39 4.04 15.38
N PHE A 108 -3.69 5.17 15.34
CA PHE A 108 -3.85 6.28 16.32
C PHE A 108 -4.25 7.61 15.66
N ALA A 109 -4.20 7.71 14.34
CA ALA A 109 -4.40 8.97 13.61
C ALA A 109 -5.83 9.57 13.77
N HIS A 110 -6.80 8.72 14.10
CA HIS A 110 -8.24 9.09 14.13
C HIS A 110 -8.89 8.92 15.50
N LEU A 111 -8.09 8.72 16.56
CA LEU A 111 -8.61 8.65 17.92
C LEU A 111 -8.89 10.05 18.45
N ASP A 112 -9.96 10.19 19.23
CA ASP A 112 -10.23 11.43 19.95
C ASP A 112 -9.27 11.63 21.15
N ALA A 113 -9.36 12.78 21.82
CA ALA A 113 -8.45 13.11 22.92
C ALA A 113 -8.60 12.17 24.13
N ASP A 114 -9.81 11.66 24.38
CA ASP A 114 -10.11 10.81 25.53
C ASP A 114 -9.67 9.36 25.28
N GLU A 115 -9.89 8.84 24.07
CA GLU A 115 -9.39 7.55 23.60
C GLU A 115 -7.86 7.51 23.61
N GLN A 116 -7.23 8.55 23.05
CA GLN A 116 -5.77 8.69 23.07
C GLN A 116 -5.25 8.67 24.52
N LYS A 117 -5.88 9.41 25.41
CA LYS A 117 -5.49 9.45 26.82
C LYS A 117 -5.64 8.07 27.47
N ALA A 118 -6.75 7.36 27.23
CA ALA A 118 -6.99 6.03 27.78
C ALA A 118 -5.91 5.02 27.36
N ILE A 119 -5.51 5.04 26.08
CA ILE A 119 -4.44 4.16 25.58
C ILE A 119 -3.09 4.54 26.18
N PHE A 120 -2.73 5.83 26.21
CA PHE A 120 -1.44 6.26 26.75
C PHE A 120 -1.30 5.98 28.25
N ASP A 121 -2.40 6.11 29.01
CA ASP A 121 -2.44 5.75 30.42
C ASP A 121 -2.22 4.25 30.64
N ALA A 122 -2.71 3.39 29.72
CA ALA A 122 -2.55 1.94 29.79
C ALA A 122 -1.17 1.43 29.34
N MET A 123 -0.38 2.23 28.60
CA MET A 123 0.95 1.82 28.15
C MET A 123 1.91 1.59 29.33
N PHE A 124 2.75 0.56 29.27
CA PHE A 124 3.77 0.28 30.30
C PHE A 124 5.18 0.31 29.72
N GLN A 125 6.15 0.60 30.59
CA GLN A 125 7.57 0.53 30.23
C GLN A 125 8.03 -0.93 30.18
N TRP A 126 8.80 -1.29 29.15
CA TRP A 126 9.40 -2.61 29.01
C TRP A 126 10.91 -2.52 28.78
N ARG A 127 11.71 -3.14 29.66
CA ARG A 127 13.17 -3.19 29.55
C ARG A 127 13.63 -4.58 29.16
N ARG A 128 14.15 -4.74 27.94
CA ARG A 128 14.83 -5.98 27.54
C ARG A 128 16.23 -6.03 28.13
N LYS A 129 16.66 -7.20 28.64
CA LYS A 129 18.09 -7.44 28.92
C LYS A 129 18.84 -7.44 27.58
N GLY A 130 19.99 -6.77 27.53
CA GLY A 130 20.85 -6.74 26.34
C GLY A 130 21.21 -8.16 25.91
N ARG A 131 21.34 -8.38 24.60
CA ARG A 131 21.89 -9.63 24.06
C ARG A 131 23.32 -9.78 24.57
N ASN A 132 23.56 -10.76 25.45
CA ASN A 132 24.90 -11.22 25.76
C ASN A 132 25.46 -11.82 24.46
N HIS A 133 26.30 -11.06 23.76
CA HIS A 133 27.14 -11.62 22.71
C HIS A 133 28.29 -12.34 23.44
N HIS A 134 28.29 -13.66 23.38
CA HIS A 134 29.48 -14.47 23.65
C HIS A 134 30.31 -14.54 22.37
#